data_AF-A0A4Q5QZY4-F1
#
_entry.id   AF-A0A4Q5QZY4-F1
#
_cell.length_a   1.000
_cell.length_b   1.000
_cell.length_c   1.000
_cell.angle_alpha   90.00
_cell.angle_beta   90.00
_cell.angle_gamma   90.00
#
_symmetry.space_group_name_H-M   'P 1'
#
loop_
_entity.id
_entity.type
_entity.pdbx_description
1 polymer ?
#
loop_
_entity_poly.entity_id
_entity_poly.type
_entity_poly.pdbx_seq_one_letter_code
_entity_poly.pdbx_strand_id
1 'polypeptide(L)' 'MQYLEGRRYVVMAIFLLVGVLFAGRLFYLQVLDESYKAAADRNTLQRQVQIPFRGLIYDRRDSLLVQNTP' A
#
# COMPACT_ATOMS: atom_id res chain seq x y z
N MET A 1 -41.79 -33.15 -10.60
CA MET A 1 -40.70 -32.67 -9.72
C MET A 1 -39.29 -32.96 -10.25
N GLN A 2 -39.11 -33.84 -11.25
CA GLN A 2 -37.79 -34.29 -11.74
C GLN A 2 -36.99 -33.24 -12.56
N TYR A 3 -37.65 -32.21 -13.11
CA TYR A 3 -37.00 -31.12 -13.87
C TYR A 3 -36.14 -30.17 -13.01
N LEU A 4 -36.34 -30.16 -11.68
CA LEU A 4 -35.60 -29.28 -10.77
C LEU A 4 -34.23 -29.87 -10.37
N GLU A 5 -34.03 -31.18 -10.43
CA GLU A 5 -32.79 -31.84 -10.01
C GLU A 5 -31.60 -31.49 -10.90
N GLY A 6 -31.79 -31.39 -12.22
CA GLY A 6 -30.71 -31.01 -13.15
C GLY A 6 -30.19 -29.60 -12.94
N ARG A 7 -31.06 -28.67 -12.49
CA ARG A 7 -30.68 -27.27 -12.24
C ARG A 7 -29.84 -27.10 -10.98
N ARG A 8 -29.98 -28.00 -10.00
CA ARG A 8 -29.20 -27.99 -8.75
C ARG A 8 -27.70 -28.04 -9.02
N TYR A 9 -27.27 -28.93 -9.91
CA TYR A 9 -25.85 -29.07 -10.27
C TYR A 9 -25.31 -27.84 -11.00
N VAL A 10 -26.12 -27.24 -11.88
CA VAL A 10 -25.74 -26.00 -12.59
C VAL A 10 -25.55 -24.86 -11.61
N VAL A 11 -26.50 -24.66 -10.69
CA VAL A 11 -26.41 -23.61 -9.66
C VAL A 11 -25.19 -23.85 -8.77
N MET A 12 -24.97 -25.09 -8.32
CA MET A 12 -23.82 -25.45 -7.50
C MET A 12 -22.49 -25.17 -8.22
N ALA A 13 -22.39 -25.52 -9.51
CA ALA A 13 -21.20 -25.26 -10.32
C ALA A 13 -20.93 -23.76 -10.48
N ILE A 14 -21.96 -22.93 -10.66
CA ILE A 14 -21.81 -21.47 -10.73
C ILE A 14 -21.23 -20.93 -9.42
N PHE A 15 -21.80 -21.31 -8.27
CA PHE A 15 -21.28 -20.86 -6.97
C PHE A 15 -19.85 -21.33 -6.72
N LEU A 16 -19.52 -22.57 -7.09
CA LEU A 16 -18.17 -23.10 -6.97
C LEU A 16 -17.18 -22.32 -7.84
N LEU A 17 -17.55 -22.04 -9.10
CA LEU A 17 -16.73 -21.26 -10.02
C LEU A 17 -16.50 -19.84 -9.51
N VAL A 18 -17.56 -19.18 -9.02
CA VAL A 18 -17.46 -17.85 -8.41
C VAL A 18 -16.54 -17.90 -7.18
N GLY A 19 -16.69 -18.90 -6.32
CA GLY A 19 -15.84 -19.11 -5.16
C GLY A 19 -14.36 -19.28 -5.53
N VAL A 20 -14.06 -20.12 -6.52
CA VAL A 20 -12.68 -20.34 -7.01
C VAL A 20 -12.11 -19.06 -7.61
N LEU A 21 -12.92 -18.29 -8.36
CA LEU A 21 -12.48 -17.03 -8.96
C LEU A 21 -12.09 -16.01 -7.88
N PHE A 22 -12.92 -15.85 -6.84
CA PHE A 22 -12.59 -14.98 -5.71
C PHE A 22 -11.39 -15.49 -4.90
N ALA A 23 -11.29 -16.79 -4.65
CA ALA A 23 -10.16 -17.39 -3.96
C ALA A 23 -8.84 -17.15 -4.72
N GLY A 24 -8.84 -17.35 -6.04
CA GLY A 24 -7.69 -17.07 -6.89
C GLY A 24 -7.32 -15.58 -6.89
N ARG A 25 -8.31 -14.69 -6.93
CA ARG A 25 -8.07 -13.24 -6.82
C ARG A 25 -7.46 -12.86 -5.48
N LEU A 26 -7.97 -13.42 -4.39
CA LEU A 26 -7.44 -13.18 -3.04
C LEU A 26 -6.01 -13.71 -2.89
N PHE A 27 -5.72 -14.89 -3.44
CA PHE A 27 -4.37 -15.44 -3.45
C PHE A 27 -3.41 -14.54 -4.22
N TYR A 28 -3.80 -14.06 -5.40
CA TYR A 28 -2.98 -13.13 -6.18
C TYR A 28 -2.65 -11.87 -5.37
N LEU A 29 -3.66 -11.24 -4.75
CA LEU A 29 -3.47 -10.01 -3.99
C LEU A 29 -2.65 -10.19 -2.71
N GLN A 30 -2.68 -11.37 -2.09
CA GLN A 30 -1.99 -11.61 -0.81
C GLN A 30 -0.59 -12.20 -0.98
N VAL A 31 -0.37 -13.04 -2.00
CA VAL A 31 0.85 -13.83 -2.15
C VAL A 31 1.72 -13.37 -3.31
N LEU A 32 1.12 -12.94 -4.42
CA LEU A 32 1.87 -12.54 -5.61
C LEU A 32 2.09 -11.03 -5.68
N ASP A 33 1.14 -10.24 -5.18
CA ASP A 33 1.16 -8.78 -5.28
C ASP A 33 1.63 -8.11 -3.98
N GLU A 34 2.90 -7.70 -3.95
CA GLU A 34 3.48 -6.97 -2.80
C GLU A 34 3.10 -5.48 -2.76
N SER A 35 2.45 -4.95 -3.80
CA SER A 35 2.16 -3.50 -3.90
C SER A 35 1.28 -2.99 -2.76
N TYR A 36 0.33 -3.82 -2.31
CA TYR A 36 -0.57 -3.49 -1.20
C TYR A 36 0.18 -3.38 0.13
N LYS A 37 1.23 -4.19 0.32
CA LYS A 37 2.11 -4.09 1.50
C LYS A 37 2.91 -2.79 1.47
N ALA A 38 3.50 -2.45 0.33
CA ALA A 38 4.23 -1.20 0.16
C ALA A 38 3.34 0.05 0.28
N ALA A 39 2.07 -0.04 -0.11
CA ALA A 39 1.09 1.03 0.08
C ALA A 39 0.69 1.17 1.56
N ALA A 40 0.51 0.06 2.28
CA ALA A 40 0.23 0.06 3.71
C ALA A 40 1.39 0.65 4.53
N ASP A 41 2.64 0.32 4.17
CA ASP A 41 3.83 0.87 4.82
C ASP A 41 3.93 2.40 4.62
N ARG A 42 3.58 2.90 3.42
CA ARG A 42 3.54 4.35 3.15
C ARG A 42 2.41 5.08 3.89
N ASN A 43 1.28 4.43 4.11
CA ASN A 43 0.15 5.02 4.85
C ASN A 43 0.38 5.07 6.37
N THR A 44 1.20 4.17 6.92
CA THR A 44 1.48 4.11 8.37
C THR A 44 2.68 4.96 8.77
N LEU A 45 3.67 5.12 7.90
CA LEU A 45 4.87 5.90 8.17
C LEU A 45 5.03 7.02 7.14
N GLN A 46 4.61 8.23 7.50
CA GLN A 46 4.95 9.41 6.72
C GLN A 46 6.40 9.82 7.02
N ARG A 47 7.33 9.44 6.14
CA ARG A 47 8.73 9.86 6.26
C ARG A 47 8.86 11.35 5.98
N GLN A 48 8.76 12.18 7.02
CA GLN A 48 9.08 13.59 6.94
C GLN A 48 10.60 13.78 7.06
N VAL A 49 11.25 14.09 5.94
CA VAL A 49 12.67 14.44 5.92
C VAL A 49 12.80 15.90 6.33
N GLN A 50 13.18 16.15 7.59
CA GLN A 50 13.60 17.49 8.01
C GLN A 50 15.07 17.69 7.63
N ILE A 51 15.31 18.57 6.66
CA ILE A 51 16.66 18.97 6.28
C ILE A 51 17.17 19.91 7.39
N PRO A 52 18.31 19.61 8.02
CA PRO A 52 18.85 20.49 9.05
C PRO A 52 19.29 21.82 8.46
N PHE A 53 19.12 22.90 9.23
CA PHE A 53 19.69 24.19 8.88
C PHE A 53 21.21 24.10 8.84
N ARG A 54 21.82 24.76 7.85
CA ARG A 54 23.27 24.93 7.80
C ARG A 54 23.70 25.85 8.95
N GLY A 55 24.86 25.57 9.53
CA GLY A 55 25.42 26.38 10.61
C GLY A 55 25.62 27.85 10.21
N LEU A 56 25.53 28.72 11.20
CA LEU A 56 25.83 30.14 11.07
C LEU A 56 27.36 30.33 11.04
N ILE A 57 27.85 31.19 10.15
CA ILE A 57 29.28 31.52 10.06
C ILE A 57 29.48 32.92 10.62
N TYR A 58 30.41 33.05 11.57
CA TYR A 58 30.76 34.31 12.23
C TYR A 58 32.21 34.70 11.95
N ASP A 59 32.50 36.00 11.94
CA ASP A 59 33.87 36.50 12.03
C ASP A 59 34.40 36.39 13.47
N ARG A 60 35.70 36.60 13.68
CA ARG A 60 36.41 36.64 14.97
C ARG A 60 35.90 37.71 15.97
N ARG A 61 34.94 38.53 15.55
CA ARG A 61 34.28 39.57 16.34
C ARG A 61 32.78 39.29 16.56
N ASP A 62 32.36 38.03 16.40
CA ASP A 62 30.98 37.57 16.53
C ASP A 62 29.97 38.24 15.57
N SER A 63 30.46 38.84 14.49
CA SER A 63 29.61 39.38 13.43
C SER A 63 29.13 38.25 12.51
N LEU A 64 27.81 38.14 12.30
CA LEU A 64 27.21 37.15 11.40
C LEU A 64 27.61 37.44 9.94
N LEU A 65 28.23 36.45 9.28
CA LEU A 65 28.68 36.54 7.88
C LEU A 65 27.80 35.75 6.92
N VAL A 66 27.36 34.55 7.33
CA VAL A 66 26.52 33.67 6.49
C VAL A 66 25.45 33.02 7.35
N GLN A 67 24.22 33.11 6.87
CA GLN A 67 23.08 32.36 7.37
C GLN A 67 22.32 31.72 6.21
N ASN A 68 21.71 30.57 6.45
CA ASN A 68 20.80 29.94 5.49
C ASN A 68 19.36 30.08 6.02
N THR A 69 18.67 31.13 5.59
CA THR A 69 17.22 31.26 5.80
C THR A 69 16.50 30.38 4.77
N PRO A 70 15.58 29.51 5.19
CA PRO A 70 14.78 28.71 4.28
C PRO A 70 13.83 29.57 3.43
#